data_AF-A8M354-F1
#
_entry.id   AF-A8M354-F1
#
_cell.length_a   1.000
_cell.length_b   1.000
_cell.length_c   1.000
_cell.angle_alpha   90.00
_cell.angle_beta   90.00
_cell.angle_gamma   90.00
#
_symmetry.space_group_name_H-M   'P 1'
#
loop_
_entity.id
_entity.type
_entity.pdbx_description
1 polymer ?
#
loop_
_entity_poly.entity_id
_entity_poly.type
_entity_poly.pdbx_seq_one_letter_code
_entity_poly.pdbx_strand_id
1 'polypeptide(L)'
;MTAARWLALGVPLLAVLAAAQLERDRRARAAALLAAVAAALGVAALNESARRTGWYAFAPVHGAYRGIPVDLWLGWAALWGALPVLLRRFLPLPLALGLLLWLDVVAMPALHPLVLLGPHWLVGEVVGLLAVALPAQLLGRWSADGRHLRARVLLQVVVFATLLLWLVPSIAFELGGGSWSPLTGLPSWSWPKSRCWWPPRRSSRYASSPDGAAEPRTRGIRRPGLSAPGPTRIWRTRCRSAGLPCSC
;
A
#
# COMPACT_ATOMS: atom_id res chain seq x y z
N MET A 1 -6.27 11.50 31.25
CA MET A 1 -6.40 11.00 29.86
C MET A 1 -5.09 11.01 29.07
N THR A 2 -4.25 12.03 29.19
CA THR A 2 -2.94 12.09 28.50
C THR A 2 -2.00 10.93 28.86
N ALA A 3 -1.82 10.62 30.15
CA ALA A 3 -0.93 9.53 30.58
C ALA A 3 -1.30 8.15 29.98
N ALA A 4 -2.59 7.82 29.90
CA ALA A 4 -3.07 6.58 29.29
C ALA A 4 -2.74 6.50 27.78
N ARG A 5 -2.82 7.64 27.06
CA ARG A 5 -2.43 7.71 25.63
C ARG A 5 -0.92 7.51 25.45
N TRP A 6 -0.10 8.16 26.28
CA TRP A 6 1.34 8.01 26.25
C TRP A 6 1.78 6.57 26.58
N LEU A 7 1.11 5.90 27.51
CA LEU A 7 1.38 4.50 27.82
C LEU A 7 0.91 3.56 26.70
N ALA A 8 -0.27 3.79 26.14
CA ALA A 8 -0.82 2.98 25.05
C ALA A 8 0.04 3.00 23.77
N LEU A 9 0.77 4.10 23.53
CA LEU A 9 1.76 4.18 22.45
C LEU A 9 3.16 3.76 22.90
N GLY A 10 3.60 4.30 24.03
CA GLY A 10 4.97 4.18 24.52
C GLY A 10 5.34 2.74 24.86
N VAL A 11 4.45 2.00 25.52
CA VAL A 11 4.73 0.60 25.91
C VAL A 11 4.88 -0.30 24.68
N PRO A 12 3.95 -0.34 23.70
CA PRO A 12 4.15 -1.12 22.48
C PRO A 12 5.38 -0.69 21.68
N LEU A 13 5.64 0.61 21.58
CA LEU A 13 6.78 1.11 20.83
C LEU A 13 8.10 0.71 21.47
N LEU A 14 8.24 0.85 22.80
CA LEU A 14 9.42 0.41 23.53
C LEU A 14 9.60 -1.11 23.43
N ALA A 15 8.51 -1.89 23.48
CA ALA A 15 8.56 -3.33 23.30
C ALA A 15 9.06 -3.71 21.89
N VAL A 16 8.57 -3.02 20.85
CA VAL A 16 9.05 -3.21 19.46
C VAL A 16 10.52 -2.83 19.34
N LEU A 17 10.95 -1.71 19.93
CA LEU A 17 12.35 -1.28 19.90
C LEU A 17 13.25 -2.31 20.61
N ALA A 18 12.87 -2.77 21.79
CA ALA A 18 13.60 -3.80 22.54
C ALA A 18 13.68 -5.12 21.73
N ALA A 19 12.55 -5.60 21.20
CA ALA A 19 12.52 -6.79 20.36
C ALA A 19 13.34 -6.63 19.07
N ALA A 20 13.36 -5.43 18.48
CA ALA A 20 14.17 -5.13 17.31
C ALA A 20 15.66 -5.14 17.64
N GLN A 21 16.08 -4.70 18.83
CA GLN A 21 17.49 -4.83 19.27
C GLN A 21 17.93 -6.28 19.42
N LEU A 22 17.03 -7.15 19.89
CA LEU A 22 17.28 -8.59 20.01
C LEU A 22 17.33 -9.31 18.65
N GLU A 23 16.51 -8.88 17.68
CA GLU A 23 16.52 -9.44 16.33
C GLU A 23 17.66 -8.86 15.49
N ARG A 24 18.61 -9.70 15.09
CA ARG A 24 19.79 -9.28 14.31
C ARG A 24 19.55 -9.30 12.80
N ASP A 25 18.53 -10.02 12.33
CA ASP A 25 18.25 -10.13 10.90
C ASP A 25 17.50 -8.89 10.37
N ARG A 26 18.13 -8.18 9.42
CA ARG A 26 17.53 -7.02 8.75
C ARG A 26 16.25 -7.39 7.98
N ARG A 27 16.16 -8.59 7.41
CA ARG A 27 14.95 -9.05 6.70
C ARG A 27 13.79 -9.22 7.66
N ALA A 28 14.04 -9.77 8.85
CA ALA A 28 13.05 -9.89 9.90
C ALA A 28 12.53 -8.52 10.38
N ARG A 29 13.43 -7.54 10.55
CA ARG A 29 13.03 -6.16 10.90
C ARG A 29 12.19 -5.50 9.81
N ALA A 30 12.57 -5.64 8.55
CA ALA A 30 11.79 -5.13 7.42
C ALA A 30 10.41 -5.81 7.32
N ALA A 31 10.35 -7.13 7.57
CA ALA A 31 9.11 -7.87 7.61
C ALA A 31 8.19 -7.44 8.77
N ALA A 32 8.75 -7.13 9.94
CA ALA A 32 8.01 -6.58 11.07
C ALA A 32 7.44 -5.20 10.76
N LEU A 33 8.21 -4.33 10.09
CA LEU A 33 7.71 -3.04 9.61
C LEU A 33 6.53 -3.22 8.65
N LEU A 34 6.66 -4.13 7.67
CA LEU A 34 5.59 -4.44 6.73
C LEU A 34 4.33 -4.96 7.44
N ALA A 35 4.49 -5.82 8.45
CA ALA A 35 3.38 -6.30 9.27
C ALA A 35 2.73 -5.19 10.10
N ALA A 36 3.51 -4.24 10.64
CA ALA A 36 2.97 -3.06 11.31
C ALA A 36 2.18 -2.16 10.36
N VAL A 37 2.64 -1.95 9.13
CA VAL A 37 1.88 -1.20 8.11
C VAL A 37 0.58 -1.92 7.77
N ALA A 38 0.62 -3.25 7.58
CA ALA A 38 -0.58 -4.05 7.33
C ALA A 38 -1.58 -3.97 8.51
N ALA A 39 -1.10 -4.08 9.75
CA ALA A 39 -1.91 -3.93 10.95
C ALA A 39 -2.49 -2.51 11.06
N ALA A 40 -1.71 -1.46 10.80
CA ALA A 40 -2.20 -0.08 10.82
C ALA A 40 -3.38 0.11 9.85
N LEU A 41 -3.24 -0.35 8.60
CA LEU A 41 -4.32 -0.27 7.61
C LEU A 41 -5.55 -1.06 8.04
N GLY A 42 -5.35 -2.29 8.53
CA GLY A 42 -6.44 -3.14 8.97
C GLY A 42 -7.17 -2.59 10.20
N VAL A 43 -6.45 -2.04 11.19
CA VAL A 43 -7.06 -1.39 12.37
C VAL A 43 -7.86 -0.16 11.97
N ALA A 44 -7.36 0.65 11.03
CA ALA A 44 -8.11 1.80 10.51
C ALA A 44 -9.42 1.36 9.82
N ALA A 45 -9.38 0.29 9.02
CA ALA A 45 -10.56 -0.27 8.36
C ALA A 45 -11.53 -0.94 9.36
N LEU A 46 -10.99 -1.62 10.38
CA LEU A 46 -11.75 -2.25 11.45
C LEU A 46 -12.52 -1.20 12.25
N ASN A 47 -11.88 -0.10 12.63
CA ASN A 47 -12.54 0.98 13.36
C ASN A 47 -13.69 1.60 12.55
N GLU A 48 -13.50 1.82 11.25
CA GLU A 48 -14.58 2.31 10.39
C GLU A 48 -15.77 1.34 10.38
N SER A 49 -15.49 0.03 10.38
CA SER A 49 -16.53 -1.00 10.50
C SER A 49 -17.18 -0.99 11.89
N ALA A 50 -16.38 -0.91 12.96
CA ALA A 50 -16.82 -0.91 14.36
C ALA A 50 -17.74 0.27 14.66
N ARG A 51 -17.46 1.46 14.11
CA ARG A 51 -18.35 2.62 14.22
C ARG A 51 -19.71 2.41 13.55
N ARG A 52 -19.76 1.65 12.44
CA ARG A 52 -21.02 1.36 11.72
C ARG A 52 -21.85 0.29 12.40
N THR A 53 -21.20 -0.70 13.03
CA THR A 53 -21.85 -1.80 13.72
C THR A 53 -22.11 -1.52 15.20
N GLY A 54 -21.53 -0.46 15.76
CA GLY A 54 -21.63 -0.12 17.18
C GLY A 54 -20.85 -1.06 18.09
N TRP A 55 -19.78 -1.71 17.59
CA TRP A 55 -18.93 -2.59 18.41
C TRP A 55 -18.18 -1.80 19.47
N TYR A 56 -17.53 -0.72 19.08
CA TYR A 56 -16.87 0.22 19.98
C TYR A 56 -16.70 1.58 19.30
N ALA A 57 -16.57 2.62 20.11
CA ALA A 57 -16.30 3.97 19.67
C ALA A 57 -15.23 4.60 20.56
N PHE A 58 -14.41 5.49 20.00
CA PHE A 58 -13.43 6.25 20.77
C PHE A 58 -14.01 7.61 21.15
N ALA A 59 -13.66 8.08 22.35
CA ALA A 59 -14.00 9.42 22.79
C ALA A 59 -13.34 10.48 21.87
N PRO A 60 -14.04 11.58 21.56
CA PRO A 60 -13.49 12.64 20.72
C PRO A 60 -12.28 13.29 21.40
N VAL A 61 -11.14 13.28 20.72
CA VAL A 61 -9.89 13.87 21.21
C VAL A 61 -9.14 14.58 20.09
N HIS A 62 -8.30 15.55 20.46
CA HIS A 62 -7.37 16.18 19.53
C HIS A 62 -6.34 15.18 19.00
N GLY A 63 -5.99 15.30 17.72
CA GLY A 63 -5.08 14.39 17.03
C GLY A 63 -5.69 13.03 16.70
N ALA A 64 -7.01 12.99 16.46
CA ALA A 64 -7.69 11.79 15.99
C ALA A 64 -7.80 11.78 14.46
N TYR A 65 -7.59 10.62 13.86
CA TYR A 65 -7.88 10.34 12.44
C TYR A 65 -9.18 9.54 12.36
N ARG A 66 -10.22 10.08 11.71
CA ARG A 66 -11.55 9.44 11.62
C ARG A 66 -12.12 8.91 12.94
N GLY A 67 -11.86 9.65 14.02
CA GLY A 67 -12.30 9.33 15.38
C GLY A 67 -11.35 8.45 16.19
N ILE A 68 -10.29 7.87 15.60
CA ILE A 68 -9.29 7.11 16.35
C ILE A 68 -8.14 8.03 16.78
N PRO A 69 -7.75 8.08 18.06
CA PRO A 69 -6.53 8.77 18.47
C PRO A 69 -5.31 8.15 17.75
N VAL A 70 -4.50 8.97 17.06
CA VAL A 70 -3.35 8.47 16.28
C VAL A 70 -2.36 7.70 17.15
N ASP A 71 -2.17 8.09 18.41
CA ASP A 71 -1.29 7.40 19.35
C ASP A 71 -1.74 5.94 19.61
N LEU A 72 -3.05 5.74 19.83
CA LEU A 72 -3.62 4.41 20.05
C LEU A 72 -3.54 3.58 18.77
N TRP A 73 -3.81 4.21 17.62
CA TRP A 73 -3.72 3.54 16.32
C TRP A 73 -2.31 2.99 16.05
N LEU A 74 -1.28 3.80 16.29
CA LEU A 74 0.12 3.39 16.13
C LEU A 74 0.54 2.36 17.18
N GLY A 75 0.10 2.50 18.43
CA GLY A 75 0.34 1.52 19.49
C GLY A 75 -0.20 0.13 19.12
N TRP A 76 -1.44 0.06 18.61
CA TRP A 76 -2.06 -1.18 18.15
C TRP A 76 -1.41 -1.75 16.89
N ALA A 77 -1.03 -0.91 15.93
CA ALA A 77 -0.27 -1.36 14.77
C ALA A 77 1.08 -2.00 15.16
N ALA A 78 1.78 -1.42 16.13
CA ALA A 78 3.02 -1.96 16.68
C ALA A 78 2.80 -3.30 17.39
N LEU A 79 1.77 -3.37 18.24
CA LEU A 79 1.44 -4.54 19.05
C LEU A 79 0.92 -5.72 18.22
N TRP A 80 -0.01 -5.50 17.30
CA TRP A 80 -0.63 -6.55 16.49
C TRP A 80 0.26 -6.99 15.31
N GLY A 81 1.09 -6.08 14.79
CA GLY A 81 1.90 -6.29 13.59
C GLY A 81 3.38 -6.54 13.85
N ALA A 82 4.13 -5.54 14.33
CA ALA A 82 5.58 -5.63 14.43
C ALA A 82 6.05 -6.59 15.53
N LEU A 83 5.49 -6.45 16.75
CA LEU A 83 5.97 -7.19 17.93
C LEU A 83 5.91 -8.72 17.76
N PRO A 84 4.80 -9.32 17.29
CA PRO A 84 4.70 -10.77 17.13
C PRO A 84 5.64 -11.32 16.06
N VAL A 85 5.97 -10.51 15.04
CA VAL A 85 6.87 -10.90 13.95
C VAL A 85 8.34 -10.87 14.40
N LEU A 86 8.72 -9.88 15.22
CA LEU A 86 10.04 -9.83 15.84
C LEU A 86 10.23 -10.98 16.83
N LEU A 87 9.18 -11.32 17.58
CA LEU A 87 9.19 -12.42 18.55
C LEU A 87 8.84 -13.79 17.93
N ARG A 88 8.74 -13.92 16.59
CA ARG A 88 8.26 -15.14 15.91
C ARG A 88 9.04 -16.42 16.25
N ARG A 89 10.29 -16.28 16.70
CA ARG A 89 11.16 -17.40 17.11
C ARG A 89 10.75 -17.98 18.47
N PHE A 90 10.13 -17.18 19.32
CA PHE A 90 9.70 -17.55 20.67
C PHE A 90 8.18 -17.73 20.76
N LEU A 91 7.41 -16.98 19.95
CA LEU A 91 5.95 -17.02 19.95
C LEU A 91 5.41 -17.75 18.70
N PRO A 92 4.87 -18.98 18.83
CA PRO A 92 4.10 -19.59 17.76
C PRO A 92 2.83 -18.77 17.48
N LEU A 93 2.33 -18.84 16.24
CA LEU A 93 1.24 -17.97 15.76
C LEU A 93 -0.04 -18.06 16.63
N PRO A 94 -0.52 -19.26 17.01
CA PRO A 94 -1.71 -19.35 17.85
C PRO A 94 -1.53 -18.70 19.22
N LEU A 95 -0.34 -18.84 19.83
CA LEU A 95 -0.05 -18.21 21.12
C LEU A 95 0.01 -16.69 20.99
N ALA A 96 0.62 -16.17 19.92
CA ALA A 96 0.64 -14.74 19.66
C ALA A 96 -0.77 -14.16 19.53
N LEU A 97 -1.66 -14.80 18.76
CA LEU A 97 -3.04 -14.37 18.59
C LEU A 97 -3.84 -14.49 19.90
N GLY A 98 -3.65 -15.56 20.66
CA GLY A 98 -4.29 -15.73 21.97
C GLY A 98 -3.86 -14.68 22.98
N LEU A 99 -2.57 -14.33 23.02
CA LEU A 99 -2.04 -13.27 23.88
C LEU A 99 -2.55 -11.89 23.47
N LEU A 100 -2.66 -11.62 22.16
CA LEU A 100 -3.27 -10.39 21.67
C LEU A 100 -4.74 -10.30 22.06
N LEU A 101 -5.53 -11.36 21.81
CA LEU A 101 -6.93 -11.41 22.23
C LEU A 101 -7.08 -11.16 23.74
N TRP A 102 -6.26 -11.83 24.55
CA TRP A 102 -6.28 -11.66 26.00
C TRP A 102 -5.94 -10.22 26.39
N LEU A 103 -4.92 -9.64 25.75
CA LEU A 103 -4.51 -8.26 25.99
C LEU A 103 -5.60 -7.27 25.57
N ASP A 104 -6.26 -7.47 24.43
CA ASP A 104 -7.37 -6.62 23.98
C ASP A 104 -8.56 -6.72 24.94
N VAL A 105 -8.89 -7.93 25.42
CA VAL A 105 -9.97 -8.15 26.39
C VAL A 105 -9.71 -7.44 27.73
N VAL A 106 -8.44 -7.32 28.15
CA VAL A 106 -8.06 -6.61 29.38
C VAL A 106 -7.90 -5.10 29.14
N ALA A 107 -7.28 -4.70 28.03
CA ALA A 107 -6.96 -3.32 27.73
C ALA A 107 -8.19 -2.50 27.34
N MET A 108 -9.12 -3.07 26.56
CA MET A 108 -10.31 -2.35 26.09
C MET A 108 -11.19 -1.83 27.24
N PRO A 109 -11.54 -2.63 28.27
CA PRO A 109 -12.26 -2.13 29.44
C PRO A 109 -11.44 -1.14 30.28
N ALA A 110 -10.13 -1.38 30.41
CA ALA A 110 -9.24 -0.52 31.19
C ALA A 110 -9.02 0.86 30.55
N LEU A 111 -9.27 0.99 29.25
CA LEU A 111 -9.20 2.26 28.53
C LEU A 111 -10.46 3.12 28.70
N HIS A 112 -11.47 2.71 29.47
CA HIS A 112 -12.59 3.59 29.80
C HIS A 112 -12.10 4.85 30.55
N PRO A 113 -12.49 6.08 30.15
CA PRO A 113 -13.55 6.44 29.19
C PRO A 113 -13.06 6.80 27.77
N LEU A 114 -11.81 6.48 27.41
CA LEU A 114 -11.30 6.69 26.04
C LEU A 114 -11.96 5.77 25.01
N VAL A 115 -12.31 4.55 25.43
CA VAL A 115 -13.04 3.57 24.61
C VAL A 115 -14.41 3.34 25.22
N LEU A 116 -15.45 3.52 24.41
CA LEU A 116 -16.83 3.22 24.72
C LEU A 116 -17.17 1.89 24.04
N LEU A 117 -17.38 0.85 24.85
CA LEU A 117 -17.66 -0.50 24.37
C LEU A 117 -19.16 -0.70 24.19
N GLY A 118 -19.56 -1.22 23.02
CA GLY A 118 -20.93 -1.65 22.77
C GLY A 118 -21.19 -3.06 23.28
N PRO A 119 -22.44 -3.57 23.25
CA PRO A 119 -22.79 -4.88 23.79
C PRO A 119 -22.15 -6.07 23.07
N HIS A 120 -21.75 -5.91 21.80
CA HIS A 120 -21.16 -6.96 20.96
C HIS A 120 -19.68 -6.70 20.63
N TRP A 121 -18.98 -5.93 21.45
CA TRP A 121 -17.59 -5.51 21.19
C TRP A 121 -16.64 -6.70 20.96
N LEU A 122 -16.84 -7.82 21.68
CA LEU A 122 -16.04 -9.04 21.51
C LEU A 122 -16.10 -9.63 20.11
N VAL A 123 -17.23 -9.49 19.40
CA VAL A 123 -17.34 -9.92 18.00
C VAL A 123 -16.40 -9.09 17.12
N GLY A 124 -16.31 -7.79 17.40
CA GLY A 124 -15.36 -6.90 16.72
C GLY A 124 -13.91 -7.30 16.95
N GLU A 125 -13.56 -7.73 18.16
CA GLU A 125 -12.21 -8.23 18.47
C GLU A 125 -11.87 -9.50 17.71
N VAL A 126 -12.78 -10.47 17.69
CA VAL A 126 -12.58 -11.72 16.92
C VAL A 126 -12.43 -11.42 15.42
N VAL A 127 -13.27 -10.52 14.88
CA VAL A 127 -13.15 -10.08 13.49
C VAL A 127 -11.82 -9.36 13.26
N GLY A 128 -11.39 -8.49 14.18
CA GLY A 128 -10.10 -7.83 14.12
C GLY A 128 -8.94 -8.82 14.09
N LEU A 129 -8.94 -9.81 14.98
CA LEU A 129 -7.89 -10.83 15.02
C LEU A 129 -7.82 -11.63 13.73
N LEU A 130 -8.96 -12.07 13.20
CA LEU A 130 -9.00 -12.91 12.00
C LEU A 130 -8.74 -12.13 10.71
N ALA A 131 -9.29 -10.92 10.60
CA ALA A 131 -9.23 -10.12 9.38
C ALA A 131 -8.04 -9.14 9.34
N VAL A 132 -7.43 -8.83 10.49
CA VAL A 132 -6.31 -7.88 10.61
C VAL A 132 -5.06 -8.53 11.17
N ALA A 133 -5.10 -9.02 12.42
CA ALA A 133 -3.88 -9.51 13.10
C ALA A 133 -3.29 -10.74 12.40
N LEU A 134 -4.14 -11.73 12.09
CA LEU A 134 -3.74 -12.95 11.43
C LEU A 134 -3.08 -12.71 10.06
N PRO A 135 -3.70 -12.00 9.08
CA PRO A 135 -3.06 -11.75 7.81
C PRO A 135 -1.80 -10.86 7.92
N ALA A 136 -1.78 -9.88 8.83
CA ALA A 136 -0.59 -9.05 9.07
C ALA A 136 0.58 -9.89 9.60
N GLN A 137 0.35 -10.77 10.56
CA GLN A 137 1.37 -11.65 11.12
C GLN A 137 1.82 -12.72 10.12
N LEU A 138 0.90 -13.31 9.35
CA LEU A 138 1.25 -14.25 8.28
C LEU A 138 2.13 -13.58 7.22
N LEU A 139 1.77 -12.37 6.79
CA LEU A 139 2.58 -11.58 5.86
C LEU A 139 3.99 -11.34 6.42
N GLY A 140 4.10 -10.92 7.68
CA GLY A 140 5.38 -10.69 8.35
C GLY A 140 6.23 -11.96 8.46
N ARG A 141 5.66 -13.07 8.94
CA ARG A 141 6.39 -14.34 9.13
C ARG A 141 6.85 -14.92 7.79
N TRP A 142 5.98 -14.95 6.77
CA TRP A 142 6.35 -15.43 5.44
C TRP A 142 7.38 -14.53 4.73
N SER A 143 7.37 -13.23 5.03
CA SER A 143 8.39 -12.30 4.54
C SER A 143 9.74 -12.51 5.22
N ALA A 144 9.75 -12.71 6.54
CA ALA A 144 10.96 -12.95 7.31
C ALA A 144 11.61 -14.30 6.97
N ASP A 145 10.81 -15.35 6.84
CA ASP A 145 11.29 -16.72 6.62
C ASP A 145 11.47 -17.06 5.12
N GLY A 146 11.12 -16.14 4.23
CA GLY A 146 11.26 -16.33 2.78
C GLY A 146 10.32 -17.37 2.16
N ARG A 147 9.21 -17.71 2.81
CA ARG A 147 8.27 -18.77 2.37
C ARG A 147 7.02 -18.22 1.69
N HIS A 148 6.23 -19.12 1.09
CA HIS A 148 4.90 -18.85 0.51
C HIS A 148 4.82 -17.61 -0.40
N LEU A 149 5.65 -17.58 -1.46
CA LEU A 149 5.79 -16.43 -2.35
C LEU A 149 4.45 -15.89 -2.87
N ARG A 150 3.56 -16.75 -3.38
CA ARG A 150 2.27 -16.33 -3.94
C ARG A 150 1.40 -15.60 -2.90
N ALA A 151 1.23 -16.20 -1.72
CA ALA A 151 0.41 -15.62 -0.66
C ALA A 151 1.00 -14.29 -0.14
N ARG A 152 2.34 -14.22 0.00
CA ARG A 152 3.04 -12.98 0.37
C ARG A 152 2.80 -11.87 -0.63
N VAL A 153 2.97 -12.14 -1.93
CA VAL A 153 2.76 -11.13 -2.98
C VAL A 153 1.32 -10.66 -3.00
N LEU A 154 0.34 -11.56 -2.88
CA LEU A 154 -1.07 -11.17 -2.81
C LEU A 154 -1.36 -10.26 -1.62
N LEU A 155 -0.88 -10.62 -0.42
CA LEU A 155 -1.05 -9.78 0.77
C LEU A 155 -0.34 -8.43 0.62
N GLN A 156 0.86 -8.39 0.03
CA GLN A 156 1.57 -7.14 -0.26
C GLN A 156 0.78 -6.26 -1.24
N VAL A 157 0.27 -6.84 -2.34
CA VAL A 157 -0.57 -6.12 -3.30
C VAL A 157 -1.79 -5.53 -2.61
N VAL A 158 -2.48 -6.30 -1.76
CA VAL A 158 -3.62 -5.80 -0.98
C VAL A 158 -3.19 -4.65 -0.07
N VAL A 159 -2.12 -4.81 0.72
CA VAL A 159 -1.61 -3.77 1.63
C VAL A 159 -1.26 -2.48 0.88
N PHE A 160 -0.51 -2.56 -0.22
CA PHE A 160 -0.13 -1.39 -1.00
C PHE A 160 -1.31 -0.78 -1.76
N ALA A 161 -2.24 -1.58 -2.28
CA ALA A 161 -3.46 -1.08 -2.89
C ALA A 161 -4.32 -0.34 -1.87
N THR A 162 -4.52 -0.89 -0.67
CA THR A 162 -5.26 -0.20 0.41
C THR A 162 -4.54 1.07 0.86
N LEU A 163 -3.21 1.04 0.96
CA LEU A 163 -2.42 2.23 1.31
C LEU A 163 -2.61 3.35 0.27
N LEU A 164 -2.39 3.05 -1.01
CA LEU A 164 -2.35 4.05 -2.08
C LEU A 164 -3.74 4.47 -2.57
N LEU A 165 -4.69 3.55 -2.65
CA LEU A 165 -6.03 3.81 -3.20
C LEU A 165 -7.03 4.24 -2.12
N TRP A 166 -6.77 3.96 -0.84
CA TRP A 166 -7.72 4.29 0.23
C TRP A 166 -7.12 5.17 1.32
N LEU A 167 -6.02 4.77 1.97
CA LEU A 167 -5.51 5.51 3.13
C LEU A 167 -4.94 6.88 2.73
N VAL A 168 -4.03 6.92 1.76
CA VAL A 168 -3.38 8.18 1.32
C VAL A 168 -4.41 9.19 0.82
N PRO A 169 -5.36 8.85 -0.07
CA PRO A 169 -6.38 9.79 -0.50
C PRO A 169 -7.32 10.21 0.64
N SER A 170 -7.65 9.28 1.55
CA SER A 170 -8.48 9.61 2.72
C SER A 170 -7.82 10.65 3.62
N ILE A 171 -6.53 10.52 3.91
CA ILE A 171 -5.77 11.51 4.67
C ILE A 171 -5.71 12.84 3.91
N ALA A 172 -5.44 12.81 2.61
CA ALA A 172 -5.38 14.02 1.79
C ALA A 172 -6.71 14.79 1.78
N PHE A 173 -7.85 14.09 1.68
CA PHE A 173 -9.17 14.71 1.76
C PHE A 173 -9.47 15.28 3.14
N GLU A 174 -9.11 14.56 4.21
CA GLU A 174 -9.34 15.01 5.59
C GLU A 174 -8.53 16.28 5.91
N LEU A 175 -7.30 16.39 5.41
CA LEU A 175 -6.47 17.60 5.56
C LEU A 175 -6.89 18.74 4.60
N GLY A 176 -7.39 18.40 3.42
CA GLY A 176 -7.81 19.36 2.39
C GLY A 176 -9.26 19.85 2.50
N GLY A 177 -10.02 19.41 3.52
CA GLY A 177 -11.45 19.73 3.67
C GLY A 177 -12.36 19.08 2.62
N GLY A 178 -11.85 18.09 1.89
CA GLY A 178 -12.58 17.36 0.85
C GLY A 178 -13.28 16.12 1.37
N SER A 179 -13.99 15.43 0.48
CA SER A 179 -14.62 14.14 0.77
C SER A 179 -14.56 13.21 -0.44
N TRP A 180 -14.90 11.94 -0.23
CA TRP A 180 -15.06 10.97 -1.31
C TRP A 180 -16.31 11.21 -2.17
N SER A 181 -17.24 12.05 -1.73
CA SER A 181 -18.56 12.27 -2.36
C SER A 181 -18.50 12.69 -3.84
N PRO A 182 -17.62 13.61 -4.25
CA PRO A 182 -17.53 14.02 -5.66
C PRO A 182 -17.12 12.87 -6.59
N LEU A 183 -16.24 11.96 -6.12
CA LEU A 183 -15.76 10.83 -6.91
C LEU A 183 -16.83 9.73 -7.03
N THR A 184 -17.59 9.48 -5.97
CA THR A 184 -18.69 8.50 -6.00
C THR A 184 -19.91 9.01 -6.77
N GLY A 185 -20.03 10.32 -6.96
CA GLY A 185 -21.09 10.97 -7.74
C GLY A 185 -20.76 11.18 -9.21
N LEU A 186 -19.57 10.76 -9.68
CA LEU A 186 -19.24 10.86 -11.10
C LEU A 186 -20.17 9.95 -11.90
N PRO A 187 -20.77 10.45 -13.01
CA PRO A 187 -21.60 9.61 -13.86
C PRO A 187 -20.78 8.42 -14.35
N SER A 188 -21.34 7.21 -14.23
CA SER A 188 -20.74 5.98 -14.72
C SER A 188 -20.26 6.21 -16.14
N TRP A 189 -18.95 6.07 -16.36
CA TRP A 189 -18.22 6.36 -17.59
C TRP A 189 -19.04 6.08 -18.86
N SER A 190 -19.79 7.08 -19.33
CA SER A 190 -20.41 7.05 -20.63
C SER A 190 -19.34 7.54 -21.59
N TRP A 191 -18.63 6.62 -22.24
CA TRP A 191 -17.77 6.97 -23.37
C TRP A 191 -18.57 7.91 -24.29
N PRO A 192 -18.13 9.16 -24.53
CA PRO A 192 -18.76 9.99 -25.54
C PRO A 192 -18.50 9.30 -26.89
N LYS A 193 -19.49 8.55 -27.39
CA LYS A 193 -19.45 7.88 -28.71
C LYS A 193 -19.27 8.88 -29.87
N SER A 194 -19.23 10.18 -29.61
CA SER A 194 -19.35 11.24 -30.62
C SER A 194 -18.08 12.06 -30.86
N ARG A 195 -16.91 11.71 -30.32
CA ARG A 195 -15.66 12.38 -30.71
C ARG A 195 -14.62 11.39 -31.23
N CYS A 196 -14.89 10.86 -32.43
CA CYS A 196 -13.84 10.45 -33.35
C CYS A 196 -12.95 11.68 -33.61
N TRP A 197 -11.90 11.83 -32.81
CA TRP A 197 -10.91 12.89 -32.91
C TRP A 197 -9.89 12.57 -34.02
N TRP A 198 -10.35 11.98 -35.12
CA TRP A 198 -9.52 11.83 -36.31
C TRP A 198 -9.78 13.02 -37.23
N PRO A 199 -8.88 14.01 -37.31
CA PRO A 199 -8.99 15.04 -38.32
C PRO A 199 -8.95 14.36 -39.70
N PRO A 200 -9.84 14.74 -40.64
CA PRO A 200 -9.84 14.14 -41.97
C PRO A 200 -8.46 14.35 -42.61
N ARG A 201 -7.82 13.25 -43.04
CA ARG A 201 -6.61 13.29 -43.85
C ARG A 201 -6.90 14.16 -45.07
N ARG A 202 -6.35 15.38 -45.10
CA ARG A 202 -6.24 16.14 -46.34
C ARG A 202 -5.37 15.32 -47.28
N SER A 203 -5.99 14.72 -48.28
CA SER A 203 -5.31 14.20 -49.47
C SER A 203 -4.79 15.39 -50.27
N SER A 204 -3.63 15.92 -49.88
CA SER A 204 -2.89 16.84 -50.73
C SER A 204 -2.36 16.05 -51.92
N ARG A 205 -3.04 16.25 -53.05
CA ARG A 205 -2.54 16.05 -54.42
C ARG A 205 -1.07 16.47 -54.50
N TYR A 206 -0.17 15.50 -54.59
CA TYR A 206 1.11 15.73 -55.26
C TYR A 206 0.89 15.45 -56.73
N ALA A 207 0.64 16.53 -57.47
CA ALA A 207 0.82 16.55 -58.90
C ALA A 207 2.31 16.46 -59.19
N SER A 208 2.68 15.42 -59.93
CA SER A 208 3.91 15.28 -60.67
C SER A 208 4.13 16.43 -61.65
N SER A 209 5.31 17.04 -61.65
CA SER A 209 6.08 17.18 -62.90
C SER A 209 7.55 17.53 -62.59
N PRO A 210 8.50 16.94 -63.34
CA PRO A 210 9.94 17.15 -63.19
C PRO A 210 10.39 18.35 -64.03
N ASP A 211 11.51 18.98 -63.64
CA ASP A 211 12.60 19.42 -64.51
C ASP A 211 13.47 20.47 -63.81
N GLY A 212 14.79 20.39 -64.04
CA GLY A 212 15.62 21.59 -64.09
C GLY A 212 16.73 21.74 -63.05
N ALA A 213 17.88 21.14 -63.38
CA ALA A 213 19.19 21.80 -63.44
C ALA A 213 20.01 22.11 -62.15
N ALA A 214 21.19 21.47 -62.14
CA ALA A 214 22.54 22.04 -61.95
C ALA A 214 22.89 22.71 -60.60
N GLU A 215 23.71 22.08 -59.73
CA GLU A 215 25.20 22.06 -59.70
C GLU A 215 25.80 23.08 -58.66
N PRO A 216 27.10 23.07 -58.32
CA PRO A 216 27.59 22.68 -56.99
C PRO A 216 28.42 23.77 -56.26
N ARG A 217 28.83 23.53 -55.00
CA ARG A 217 30.10 23.96 -54.33
C ARG A 217 29.97 23.80 -52.80
N THR A 218 30.64 22.84 -52.17
CA THR A 218 32.02 22.87 -51.61
C THR A 218 32.28 23.90 -50.49
N ARG A 219 32.59 23.36 -49.30
CA ARG A 219 33.53 23.77 -48.22
C ARG A 219 32.87 23.40 -46.88
N GLY A 220 33.34 22.47 -46.06
CA GLY A 220 34.71 22.01 -45.85
C GLY A 220 35.19 22.55 -44.51
N ILE A 221 35.02 21.81 -43.42
CA ILE A 221 35.88 21.86 -42.23
C ILE A 221 36.07 20.40 -41.76
N ARG A 222 37.30 19.91 -41.94
CA ARG A 222 37.86 18.74 -41.24
C ARG A 222 38.34 19.20 -39.86
N ARG A 223 38.30 18.32 -38.85
CA ARG A 223 39.50 17.79 -38.17
C ARG A 223 39.15 16.69 -37.13
N PRO A 224 40.15 15.86 -36.74
CA PRO A 224 40.07 14.41 -36.50
C PRO A 224 39.88 14.11 -34.99
N GLY A 225 39.58 12.91 -34.50
CA GLY A 225 39.93 11.55 -34.90
C GLY A 225 40.56 10.87 -33.69
N LEU A 226 39.95 9.81 -33.18
CA LEU A 226 40.57 8.83 -32.29
C LEU A 226 39.81 7.50 -32.39
N SER A 227 40.40 6.67 -33.25
CA SER A 227 40.49 5.21 -33.31
C SER A 227 39.77 4.36 -32.24
N ALA A 228 38.80 3.58 -32.72
CA ALA A 228 38.47 2.15 -32.53
C ALA A 228 39.36 1.26 -31.60
N PRO A 229 38.89 0.05 -31.14
CA PRO A 229 37.88 -0.82 -31.76
C PRO A 229 36.84 -1.51 -30.84
N GLY A 230 35.73 -1.98 -31.47
CA GLY A 230 34.82 -2.99 -30.91
C GLY A 230 35.39 -4.41 -31.03
N PRO A 231 34.59 -5.51 -31.06
CA PRO A 231 33.12 -5.58 -31.14
C PRO A 231 32.46 -6.65 -30.24
N THR A 232 31.19 -6.48 -29.85
CA THR A 232 30.27 -7.63 -29.69
C THR A 232 28.83 -7.20 -29.97
N ARG A 233 28.38 -7.56 -31.18
CA ARG A 233 26.99 -7.59 -31.64
C ARG A 233 26.33 -8.87 -31.12
N ILE A 234 25.30 -8.76 -30.29
CA ILE A 234 24.26 -9.79 -30.13
C ILE A 234 22.93 -9.03 -29.95
N TRP A 235 21.82 -9.58 -30.44
CA TRP A 235 20.46 -9.01 -30.51
C TRP A 235 20.04 -8.37 -31.84
N ARG A 236 20.07 -9.18 -32.91
CA ARG A 236 19.07 -9.12 -33.99
C ARG A 236 18.85 -10.54 -34.54
N THR A 237 17.82 -11.23 -34.07
CA THR A 237 17.08 -12.27 -34.80
C THR A 237 15.93 -12.81 -33.94
N ARG A 238 14.70 -12.31 -34.15
CA ARG A 238 13.47 -13.12 -34.22
C ARG A 238 12.29 -12.24 -34.59
N CYS A 239 12.08 -12.11 -35.90
CA CYS A 239 10.79 -11.80 -36.50
C CYS A 239 10.37 -13.03 -37.31
N ARG A 240 9.05 -13.29 -37.34
CA ARG A 240 8.31 -14.33 -38.09
C ARG A 240 8.17 -15.70 -37.43
N SER A 241 7.09 -15.85 -36.65
CA SER A 241 6.22 -17.04 -36.71
C SER A 241 4.99 -16.84 -35.81
N ALA A 242 3.93 -16.25 -36.36
CA ALA A 242 2.52 -16.48 -36.00
C ALA A 242 1.70 -15.42 -36.73
N GLY A 243 1.29 -15.75 -37.96
CA GLY A 243 0.24 -14.98 -38.63
C GLY A 243 -1.06 -15.11 -37.86
N LEU A 244 -1.78 -13.99 -37.72
CA LEU A 244 -3.24 -13.82 -37.83
C LEU A 244 -3.59 -12.37 -37.45
N PRO A 245 -4.73 -11.83 -37.91
CA PRO A 245 -4.83 -10.49 -38.48
C PRO A 245 -5.23 -9.42 -37.45
N CYS A 246 -4.74 -8.21 -37.68
CA CYS A 246 -5.35 -6.99 -37.15
C CYS A 246 -6.64 -6.72 -37.96
N SER A 247 -7.78 -6.71 -37.28
CA SER A 247 -9.03 -6.15 -37.79
C SER A 247 -9.39 -4.93 -36.95
N CYS A 248 -9.82 -3.89 -37.65
CA CYS A 248 -10.34 -2.62 -37.13
C CYS A 248 -11.56 -2.78 -36.22
#